data_AF-A0A1D2R0Q3-F1
#
_entry.id   AF-A0A1D2R0Q3-F1
#
_cell.length_a   1.000
_cell.length_b   1.000
_cell.length_c   1.000
_cell.angle_alpha   90.00
_cell.angle_beta   90.00
_cell.angle_gamma   90.00
#
_symmetry.space_group_name_H-M   'P 1'
#
loop_
_entity.id
_entity.type
_entity.pdbx_description
1 polymer ?
#
loop_
_entity_poly.entity_id
_entity_poly.type
_entity_poly.pdbx_seq_one_letter_code
_entity_poly.pdbx_strand_id
1 'polypeptide(L)'
;MIDNASVKIPVKSEVFFPELRRFSSLYPDIPGFSTLVMKEKEILAEKIRAIMTRTRARDVYDLCFLLKKGTETDPVLIREKLKYYDIEWNLDEFIKYLDACEGIWRTELETLVKDPGSFSDTKENITRLLNVKYVE
;
A
#
# COMPACT_ATOMS: atom_id res chain seq x y z
N MET A 1 23.31 -8.53 -20.27
CA MET A 1 21.90 -8.29 -19.96
C MET A 1 21.84 -6.95 -19.26
N ILE A 2 21.10 -5.98 -19.77
CA ILE A 2 20.79 -4.77 -19.03
C ILE A 2 19.49 -5.07 -18.31
N ASP A 3 19.54 -5.21 -16.99
CA ASP A 3 18.32 -5.31 -16.20
C ASP A 3 17.65 -3.94 -16.21
N ASN A 4 16.49 -3.85 -16.85
CA ASN A 4 15.72 -2.63 -16.93
C ASN A 4 14.96 -2.43 -15.62
N ALA A 5 15.30 -1.39 -14.87
CA ALA A 5 14.51 -0.92 -13.73
C ALA A 5 13.66 0.29 -14.14
N SER A 6 12.39 0.31 -13.74
CA SER A 6 11.53 1.50 -13.89
C SER A 6 11.48 2.26 -12.57
N VAL A 7 11.73 3.57 -12.62
CA VAL A 7 11.65 4.46 -11.46
C VAL A 7 10.42 5.35 -11.62
N LYS A 8 9.54 5.35 -10.61
CA LYS A 8 8.37 6.23 -10.57
C LYS A 8 8.57 7.30 -9.50
N ILE A 9 8.56 8.56 -9.93
CA ILE A 9 8.61 9.73 -9.04
C ILE A 9 7.18 10.29 -8.93
N PRO A 10 6.51 10.15 -7.78
CA PRO A 10 5.19 10.74 -7.59
C PRO A 10 5.31 12.27 -7.45
N VAL A 11 4.68 13.01 -8.36
CA VAL A 11 4.64 14.48 -8.32
C VAL A 11 3.49 15.00 -7.43
N LYS A 12 2.48 14.15 -7.19
CA LYS A 12 1.23 14.48 -6.48
C LYS A 12 1.06 13.68 -5.18
N SER A 13 2.08 13.69 -4.34
CA SER A 13 2.00 13.19 -2.95
C SER A 13 3.22 13.70 -2.18
N GLU A 14 2.98 14.47 -1.13
CA GLU A 14 4.02 14.91 -0.19
C GLU A 14 4.36 13.79 0.80
N VAL A 15 5.62 13.69 1.20
CA VAL A 15 6.06 12.76 2.26
C VAL A 15 6.09 13.47 3.61
N PHE A 16 5.24 13.06 4.53
CA PHE A 16 5.05 13.73 5.83
C PHE A 16 6.00 13.21 6.91
N PHE A 17 6.30 11.90 6.90
CA PHE A 17 7.08 11.24 7.93
C PHE A 17 8.24 10.44 7.32
N PRO A 18 9.27 11.11 6.79
CA PRO A 18 10.48 10.43 6.34
C PRO A 18 11.26 9.92 7.55
N GLU A 19 11.75 8.68 7.48
CA GLU A 19 12.65 8.08 8.45
C GLU A 19 13.94 7.61 7.78
N LEU A 20 15.09 7.86 8.41
CA LEU A 20 16.37 7.36 7.92
C LEU A 20 16.50 5.88 8.25
N ARG A 21 16.53 5.02 7.23
CA ARG A 21 16.70 3.57 7.40
C ARG A 21 18.04 3.13 6.83
N ARG A 22 18.77 2.35 7.62
CA ARG A 22 20.03 1.73 7.21
C ARG A 22 19.76 0.37 6.59
N PHE A 23 20.39 0.11 5.45
CA PHE A 23 20.32 -1.16 4.73
C PHE A 23 21.72 -1.79 4.70
N SER A 24 21.76 -3.09 5.00
CA SER A 24 22.94 -3.92 4.75
C SER A 24 22.87 -4.46 3.33
N SER A 25 23.96 -4.36 2.58
CA SER A 25 24.07 -5.04 1.29
C SER A 25 24.13 -6.55 1.46
N LEU A 26 23.56 -7.29 0.51
CA LEU A 26 23.76 -8.74 0.35
C LEU A 26 25.08 -9.06 -0.36
N TYR A 27 25.68 -8.06 -1.02
CA TYR A 27 26.93 -8.17 -1.76
C TYR A 27 28.09 -7.68 -0.89
N PRO A 28 29.10 -8.52 -0.61
CA PRO A 28 30.21 -8.19 0.30
C PRO A 28 31.02 -6.95 -0.09
N ASP A 29 31.08 -6.63 -1.37
CA ASP A 29 31.81 -5.51 -1.97
C ASP A 29 31.03 -4.18 -1.94
N ILE A 30 29.72 -4.23 -1.65
CA ILE A 30 28.89 -3.04 -1.54
C ILE A 30 28.70 -2.69 -0.06
N PRO A 31 29.15 -1.50 0.41
CA PRO A 31 28.95 -1.10 1.79
C PRO A 31 27.46 -0.87 2.09
N GLY A 32 27.08 -1.07 3.35
CA GLY A 32 25.75 -0.68 3.81
C GLY A 32 25.54 0.83 3.69
N PHE A 33 24.34 1.24 3.30
CA PHE A 33 23.97 2.63 3.06
C PHE A 33 22.72 2.99 3.84
N SER A 34 22.44 4.28 3.97
CA SER A 34 21.22 4.79 4.59
C SER A 34 20.43 5.59 3.58
N THR A 35 19.10 5.46 3.62
CA THR A 35 18.21 6.27 2.78
C THR A 35 16.96 6.66 3.56
N LEU A 36 16.32 7.74 3.15
CA LEU A 36 15.02 8.14 3.68
C LEU A 36 13.94 7.23 3.12
N VAL A 37 13.12 6.67 4.00
CA VAL A 37 11.94 5.87 3.65
C VAL A 37 10.71 6.46 4.33
N MET A 38 9.52 6.19 3.80
CA MET A 38 8.28 6.55 4.47
C MET A 38 8.05 5.66 5.68
N LYS A 39 7.53 6.21 6.78
CA LYS A 39 7.00 5.40 7.88
C LYS A 39 5.88 4.48 7.40
N GLU A 40 5.74 3.31 8.01
CA GLU A 40 4.78 2.28 7.57
C GLU A 40 3.33 2.78 7.55
N LYS A 41 2.93 3.61 8.52
CA LYS A 41 1.59 4.24 8.53
C LYS A 41 1.32 5.11 7.30
N GLU A 42 2.36 5.77 6.79
CA GLU A 42 2.28 6.59 5.58
C GLU A 42 2.26 5.73 4.32
N ILE A 43 3.04 4.65 4.28
CA ILE A 43 2.96 3.65 3.21
C ILE A 43 1.54 3.08 3.15
N LEU A 44 0.93 2.76 4.29
CA LEU A 44 -0.43 2.25 4.37
C LEU A 44 -1.44 3.25 3.80
N ALA A 45 -1.37 4.52 4.20
CA ALA A 45 -2.24 5.58 3.67
C ALA A 45 -2.06 5.76 2.14
N GLU A 46 -0.82 5.68 1.64
CA GLU A 46 -0.53 5.67 0.21
C GLU A 46 -1.13 4.48 -0.53
N LYS A 47 -1.17 3.29 0.09
CA LYS A 47 -1.81 2.11 -0.51
C LYS A 47 -3.31 2.28 -0.64
N ILE A 48 -3.97 2.84 0.38
CA ILE A 48 -5.39 3.20 0.30
C ILE A 48 -5.64 4.19 -0.83
N ARG A 49 -4.87 5.30 -0.87
CA ARG A 49 -4.94 6.28 -1.96
C ARG A 49 -4.70 5.64 -3.32
N ALA A 50 -3.72 4.75 -3.43
CA ALA A 50 -3.40 4.06 -4.67
C ALA A 50 -4.57 3.19 -5.15
N ILE A 51 -5.20 2.40 -4.28
CA ILE A 51 -6.36 1.58 -4.63
C ILE A 51 -7.52 2.44 -5.16
N MET A 52 -7.77 3.58 -4.52
CA MET A 52 -8.85 4.50 -4.93
C MET A 52 -8.54 5.31 -6.21
N THR A 53 -7.28 5.31 -6.68
CA THR A 53 -6.86 6.11 -7.86
C THR A 53 -6.32 5.26 -9.01
N ARG A 54 -5.95 4.01 -8.75
CA ARG A 54 -5.48 3.03 -9.73
C ARG A 54 -5.90 1.61 -9.31
N THR A 55 -6.68 0.94 -10.14
CA THR A 55 -7.10 -0.44 -9.90
C THR A 55 -5.92 -1.40 -10.10
N ARG A 56 -5.27 -1.84 -9.00
CA ARG A 56 -4.11 -2.75 -9.01
C ARG A 56 -4.22 -3.74 -7.85
N ALA A 57 -4.23 -5.04 -8.13
CA ALA A 57 -4.36 -6.08 -7.11
C ALA A 57 -3.17 -6.10 -6.12
N ARG A 58 -1.97 -5.76 -6.60
CA ARG A 58 -0.78 -5.63 -5.75
C ARG A 58 -0.95 -4.65 -4.59
N ASP A 59 -1.59 -3.50 -4.84
CA ASP A 59 -1.77 -2.49 -3.80
C ASP A 59 -2.74 -3.01 -2.72
N VAL A 60 -3.74 -3.80 -3.09
CA VAL A 60 -4.67 -4.49 -2.17
C VAL A 60 -3.93 -5.54 -1.33
N TYR A 61 -3.07 -6.35 -1.96
CA TYR A 61 -2.25 -7.34 -1.26
C TYR A 61 -1.32 -6.69 -0.22
N ASP A 62 -0.57 -5.66 -0.63
CA ASP A 62 0.33 -4.93 0.26
C ASP A 62 -0.40 -4.27 1.43
N LEU A 63 -1.60 -3.71 1.17
CA LEU A 63 -2.43 -3.13 2.23
C LEU A 63 -2.83 -4.18 3.28
N CYS A 64 -3.30 -5.34 2.83
CA CYS A 64 -3.68 -6.43 3.73
C CYS A 64 -2.48 -6.89 4.57
N PHE A 65 -1.30 -6.99 3.95
CA PHE A 65 -0.06 -7.33 4.64
C PHE A 65 0.28 -6.33 5.75
N LEU A 66 0.26 -5.02 5.45
CA LEU A 66 0.54 -3.96 6.42
C LEU A 66 -0.47 -3.97 7.58
N LEU A 67 -1.75 -4.13 7.27
CA LEU A 67 -2.80 -4.22 8.30
C LEU A 67 -2.62 -5.44 9.20
N LYS A 68 -2.32 -6.61 8.63
CA LYS A 68 -2.06 -7.85 9.40
C LYS A 68 -0.80 -7.77 10.25
N LYS A 69 0.20 -7.00 9.81
CA LYS A 69 1.41 -6.71 10.59
C LYS A 69 1.11 -5.83 11.83
N GLY A 70 -0.06 -5.19 11.88
CA GLY A 70 -0.45 -4.29 12.96
C GLY A 70 -0.02 -2.84 12.71
N THR A 71 0.30 -2.47 11.47
CA THR A 71 0.59 -1.08 11.13
C THR A 71 -0.60 -0.18 11.48
N GLU A 72 -0.31 0.93 12.13
CA GLU A 72 -1.33 1.90 12.54
C GLU A 72 -1.98 2.57 11.32
N THR A 73 -3.28 2.79 11.43
CA THR A 73 -4.09 3.47 10.42
C THR A 73 -4.33 4.88 10.92
N ASP A 74 -4.07 5.88 10.09
CA ASP A 74 -4.18 7.29 10.45
C ASP A 74 -5.20 7.96 9.50
N PRO A 75 -6.45 8.16 9.92
CA PRO A 75 -7.50 8.74 9.06
C PRO A 75 -7.18 10.16 8.58
N VAL A 76 -6.42 10.93 9.35
CA VAL A 76 -5.98 12.27 8.95
C VAL A 76 -5.02 12.13 7.77
N LEU A 77 -4.04 11.22 7.88
CA LEU A 77 -3.10 10.98 6.80
C LEU A 77 -3.77 10.45 5.53
N ILE A 78 -4.74 9.55 5.65
CA ILE A 78 -5.52 9.05 4.49
C ILE A 78 -6.23 10.20 3.77
N ARG A 79 -6.91 11.09 4.51
CA ARG A 79 -7.58 12.26 3.93
C ARG A 79 -6.59 13.19 3.24
N GLU A 80 -5.45 13.49 3.86
CA GLU A 80 -4.42 14.33 3.24
C GLU A 80 -3.86 13.70 1.95
N LYS A 81 -3.66 12.37 1.92
CA LYS A 81 -3.23 11.67 0.70
C LYS A 81 -4.27 11.73 -0.42
N LEU A 82 -5.55 11.66 -0.10
CA LEU A 82 -6.65 11.69 -1.08
C LEU A 82 -6.99 13.10 -1.57
N LYS A 83 -6.75 14.13 -0.75
CA LYS A 83 -7.03 15.54 -1.06
C LYS A 83 -6.45 16.00 -2.40
N TYR A 84 -5.26 15.51 -2.77
CA TYR A 84 -4.62 15.80 -4.05
C TYR A 84 -5.39 15.31 -5.30
N TYR A 85 -6.37 14.44 -5.10
CA TYR A 85 -7.21 13.84 -6.14
C TYR A 85 -8.68 14.26 -6.00
N ASP A 86 -9.00 15.20 -5.10
CA ASP A 86 -10.37 15.63 -4.79
C ASP A 86 -11.30 14.46 -4.41
N ILE A 87 -10.75 13.44 -3.74
CA ILE A 87 -11.49 12.27 -3.24
C ILE A 87 -11.69 12.42 -1.73
N GLU A 88 -12.93 12.27 -1.28
CA GLU A 88 -13.23 12.19 0.16
C GLU A 88 -13.10 10.75 0.65
N TRP A 89 -12.58 10.58 1.86
CA TRP A 89 -12.44 9.25 2.44
C TRP A 89 -13.81 8.72 2.90
N ASN A 90 -14.21 7.59 2.33
CA ASN A 90 -15.40 6.85 2.73
C ASN A 90 -15.12 5.34 2.62
N LEU A 91 -15.42 4.58 3.68
CA LEU A 91 -15.13 3.15 3.73
C LEU A 91 -15.97 2.35 2.74
N ASP A 92 -17.26 2.68 2.57
CA ASP A 92 -18.15 2.00 1.63
C ASP A 92 -17.70 2.24 0.18
N GLU A 93 -17.26 3.45 -0.14
CA GLU A 93 -16.67 3.74 -1.45
C GLU A 93 -15.35 3.00 -1.64
N PHE A 94 -14.47 2.99 -0.64
CA PHE A 94 -13.23 2.24 -0.68
C PHE A 94 -13.46 0.75 -0.98
N ILE A 95 -14.50 0.16 -0.37
CA ILE A 95 -14.88 -1.24 -0.62
C ILE A 95 -15.24 -1.48 -2.11
N LYS A 96 -15.89 -0.53 -2.78
CA LYS A 96 -16.19 -0.63 -4.22
C LYS A 96 -14.90 -0.65 -5.06
N TYR A 97 -13.89 0.14 -4.68
CA TYR A 97 -12.58 0.12 -5.34
C TYR A 97 -11.82 -1.18 -5.10
N LEU A 98 -11.97 -1.80 -3.92
CA LEU A 98 -11.43 -3.15 -3.69
C LEU A 98 -12.08 -4.14 -4.67
N ASP A 99 -13.41 -4.12 -4.80
CA ASP A 99 -14.14 -5.06 -5.66
C ASP A 99 -13.73 -4.97 -7.13
N ALA A 100 -13.40 -3.77 -7.61
CA ALA A 100 -12.84 -3.59 -8.96
C ALA A 100 -11.51 -4.35 -9.19
N CYS A 101 -10.80 -4.72 -8.13
CA CYS A 101 -9.54 -5.49 -8.21
C CYS A 101 -9.75 -7.01 -8.25
N GLU A 102 -10.96 -7.53 -8.02
CA GLU A 102 -11.21 -8.98 -7.93
C GLU A 102 -10.84 -9.68 -9.25
N GLY A 103 -11.30 -9.15 -10.38
CA GLY A 103 -11.08 -9.73 -11.70
C GLY A 103 -9.60 -9.77 -12.13
N ILE A 104 -8.75 -8.93 -11.52
CA ILE A 104 -7.31 -8.87 -11.82
C ILE A 104 -6.44 -9.50 -10.71
N TRP A 105 -7.06 -10.02 -9.64
CA TRP A 105 -6.37 -10.50 -8.44
C TRP A 105 -5.32 -11.56 -8.75
N ARG A 106 -5.75 -12.68 -9.34
CA ARG A 106 -4.86 -13.80 -9.64
C ARG A 106 -3.86 -13.45 -10.73
N THR A 107 -4.33 -12.85 -11.82
CA THR A 107 -3.50 -12.54 -12.99
C THR A 107 -2.34 -11.59 -12.67
N GLU A 108 -2.53 -10.58 -11.81
CA GLU A 108 -1.42 -9.70 -11.42
C GLU A 108 -0.49 -10.33 -10.39
N LEU A 109 -1.01 -11.15 -9.46
CA LEU A 109 -0.24 -11.61 -8.30
C LEU A 109 0.49 -12.94 -8.51
N GLU A 110 0.00 -13.84 -9.35
CA GLU A 110 0.60 -15.17 -9.56
C GLU A 110 2.05 -15.11 -10.06
N THR A 111 2.42 -14.01 -10.73
CA THR A 111 3.79 -13.77 -11.21
C THR A 111 4.73 -13.22 -10.15
N LEU A 112 4.21 -12.84 -8.98
CA LEU A 112 4.94 -12.07 -7.95
C LEU A 112 4.98 -12.78 -6.60
N VAL A 113 3.94 -13.54 -6.28
CA VAL A 113 3.83 -14.28 -5.02
C VAL A 113 3.41 -15.71 -5.30
N LYS A 114 3.95 -16.64 -4.50
CA LYS A 114 3.72 -18.08 -4.68
C LYS A 114 2.25 -18.48 -4.55
N ASP A 115 1.55 -17.87 -3.60
CA ASP A 115 0.11 -18.04 -3.41
C ASP A 115 -0.46 -16.73 -2.83
N PRO A 116 -1.24 -15.96 -3.61
CA PRO A 116 -1.88 -14.75 -3.10
C PRO A 116 -3.06 -15.03 -2.17
N GLY A 117 -3.53 -16.28 -2.06
CA GLY A 117 -4.76 -16.62 -1.39
C GLY A 117 -6.00 -16.11 -2.14
N SER A 118 -7.17 -16.19 -1.48
CA SER A 118 -8.41 -15.72 -2.06
C SER A 118 -8.56 -14.19 -1.92
N PHE A 119 -9.15 -13.57 -2.94
CA PHE A 119 -9.50 -12.14 -2.90
C PHE A 119 -10.54 -11.87 -1.81
N SER A 120 -11.55 -12.72 -1.68
CA SER A 120 -12.61 -12.60 -0.68
C SER A 120 -12.06 -12.54 0.74
N ASP A 121 -11.19 -13.47 1.13
CA ASP A 121 -10.60 -13.49 2.48
C ASP A 121 -9.73 -12.26 2.71
N THR A 122 -9.03 -11.79 1.67
CA THR A 122 -8.22 -10.57 1.74
C THR A 122 -9.09 -9.33 1.96
N LYS A 123 -10.16 -9.19 1.18
CA LYS A 123 -11.14 -8.11 1.30
C LYS A 123 -11.80 -8.11 2.68
N GLU A 124 -12.20 -9.28 3.17
CA GLU A 124 -12.80 -9.43 4.50
C GLU A 124 -11.83 -8.98 5.59
N ASN A 125 -10.57 -9.42 5.51
CA ASN A 125 -9.54 -9.01 6.46
C ASN A 125 -9.30 -7.49 6.45
N ILE A 126 -9.18 -6.87 5.27
CA ILE A 126 -9.03 -5.42 5.14
C ILE A 126 -10.23 -4.70 5.76
N THR A 127 -11.44 -5.10 5.38
CA THR A 127 -12.69 -4.48 5.84
C THR A 127 -12.79 -4.58 7.36
N ARG A 128 -12.56 -5.76 7.93
CA ARG A 128 -12.58 -5.99 9.38
C ARG A 128 -11.54 -5.12 10.11
N LEU A 129 -10.30 -5.08 9.62
CA LEU A 129 -9.20 -4.35 10.27
C LEU A 129 -9.33 -2.83 10.17
N LEU A 130 -9.98 -2.33 9.12
CA LEU A 130 -10.33 -0.91 9.01
C LEU A 130 -11.55 -0.56 9.86
N ASN A 131 -12.57 -1.41 9.93
CA ASN A 131 -13.82 -1.12 10.65
C ASN A 131 -13.63 -1.05 12.18
N VAL A 132 -12.70 -1.83 12.75
CA VAL A 132 -12.35 -1.81 14.18
C VAL A 132 -11.79 -0.44 14.64
N LYS A 133 -11.44 0.46 13.72
CA LYS A 133 -10.82 1.77 14.02
C LYS A 133 -11.71 2.99 13.76
N TYR A 134 -12.98 2.80 13.39
CA TYR A 134 -13.97 3.89 13.19
C TYR A 134 -15.14 3.84 14.20
N VAL A 135 -15.05 3.00 15.23
CA VAL A 135 -16.00 2.91 16.34
C VAL A 135 -15.29 3.26 17.65
N GLU A 136 -14.76 4.48 17.74
CA GLU A 136 -14.49 5.22 18.99
C GLU A 136 -14.75 6.71 18.75
#